data_AF-A0A523QZU9-F1
#
_entry.id   AF-A0A523QZU9-F1
#
_cell.length_a   1.000
_cell.length_b   1.000
_cell.length_c   1.000
_cell.angle_alpha   90.00
_cell.angle_beta   90.00
_cell.angle_gamma   90.00
#
_symmetry.space_group_name_H-M   'P 1'
#
loop_
_entity.id
_entity.type
_entity.pdbx_description
1 polymer ?
#
loop_
_entity_poly.entity_id
_entity_poly.type
_entity_poly.pdbx_seq_one_letter_code
_entity_poly.pdbx_strand_id
1 'polypeptide(L)'
;MMRKVKMYVLCLLVVAIVLQISAEETEKELLEPARLGEANYQISIHFLQDSLSELTPDQRRELILKLSDKRNKGEISLLETYTMIRLLYMEGLFDDEAKITEVLTHRLDSILTKDQKNLDAVFVLVKLKRWEGDDSGVMSLLNDSALWEKFYSPLWLELADLYFEYREYERAGEAVDLVLKDEPENTEALIMKTNISSTKILTNLLNEELWVFKEELAKYPPEERLKITFAQIETTIDRVDFSPIHQAIELNPERFEFHFFVGAVQEFIVYMHYLMLIGSYEQESQLPELKETQSPLLKEIKSYLDTAIKQRPSGDVDAFMAMAMYYLVLSDFDRAKEFAQQAVEARPDIDEPYDALVTIINFQWLLFEDDRDAGIRESCKVLEEKRENKKLQFIDRLMLIHPLIQEKNYEEALSELGKIENDFPEKKIPSLLFRGGLLLRMGKVDEGLTTLNEIIKSEPNNVDVHYNLGLAYFVKGQLDIALEHLKQASQLNPQDEEVIELINKVEASR
;
A
#
# COMPACT_ATOMS: atom_id res chain seq x y z
N MET A 1 8.76 20.07 30.31
CA MET A 1 9.17 21.15 29.38
C MET A 1 10.20 20.54 28.44
N MET A 2 9.76 19.79 27.43
CA MET A 2 9.51 20.30 26.07
C MET A 2 10.66 21.19 25.57
N ARG A 3 11.45 20.69 24.62
CA ARG A 3 11.46 21.21 23.25
C ARG A 3 12.59 20.63 22.39
N LYS A 4 12.14 20.16 21.22
CA LYS A 4 12.80 20.13 19.91
C LYS A 4 13.69 18.94 19.57
N VAL A 5 13.52 18.55 18.29
CA VAL A 5 14.36 17.68 17.44
C VAL A 5 13.92 16.21 17.40
N LYS A 6 12.78 15.91 16.76
CA LYS A 6 12.70 15.52 15.32
C LYS A 6 11.39 14.79 15.02
N MET A 7 10.45 15.57 14.51
CA MET A 7 9.06 15.23 14.16
C MET A 7 8.88 14.33 12.93
N TYR A 8 9.88 13.54 12.53
CA TYR A 8 9.82 12.82 11.25
C TYR A 8 10.49 11.46 11.19
N VAL A 9 11.10 11.04 12.28
CA VAL A 9 11.50 9.64 12.41
C VAL A 9 10.31 8.81 12.90
N LEU A 10 9.28 9.44 13.51
CA LEU A 10 8.23 8.80 14.31
C LEU A 10 7.20 7.96 13.53
N CYS A 11 6.80 8.29 12.30
CA CYS A 11 5.85 7.43 11.56
C CYS A 11 6.50 6.15 11.00
N LEU A 12 7.82 6.18 10.72
CA LEU A 12 8.60 5.01 10.31
C LEU A 12 9.29 4.31 11.49
N LEU A 13 9.61 5.04 12.57
CA LEU A 13 10.00 4.46 13.85
C LEU A 13 8.82 3.78 14.53
N VAL A 14 7.56 4.15 14.33
CA VAL A 14 6.46 3.41 14.96
C VAL A 14 6.31 2.01 14.36
N VAL A 15 6.72 1.78 13.11
CA VAL A 15 6.87 0.43 12.52
C VAL A 15 8.18 -0.24 12.96
N ALA A 16 9.30 0.51 13.06
CA ALA A 16 10.61 -0.04 13.45
C ALA A 16 10.79 -0.28 14.97
N ILE A 17 10.16 0.52 15.84
CA ILE A 17 10.16 0.42 17.31
C ILE A 17 9.31 -0.78 17.74
N VAL A 18 8.22 -1.07 17.04
CA VAL A 18 7.30 -2.18 17.38
C VAL A 18 7.93 -3.55 17.08
N LEU A 19 9.12 -3.61 16.45
CA LEU A 19 9.78 -4.87 16.08
C LEU A 19 11.06 -5.22 16.85
N GLN A 20 11.63 -4.34 17.68
CA GLN A 20 12.87 -4.60 18.43
C GLN A 20 13.92 -5.41 17.63
N ILE A 21 14.26 -4.93 16.44
CA ILE A 21 15.38 -5.45 15.64
C ILE A 21 16.54 -4.46 15.82
N SER A 22 17.68 -4.94 16.31
CA SER A 22 18.84 -4.12 16.68
C SER A 22 19.43 -3.33 15.50
N ALA A 23 19.91 -2.12 15.81
CA ALA A 23 20.04 -0.98 14.90
C ALA A 23 21.36 -0.84 14.11
N GLU A 24 22.13 -1.90 13.82
CA GLU A 24 23.45 -1.70 13.16
C GLU A 24 23.70 -2.50 11.87
N GLU A 25 23.03 -3.61 11.59
CA GLU A 25 23.23 -4.37 10.32
C GLU A 25 22.18 -4.05 9.24
N THR A 26 21.09 -3.38 9.61
CA THR A 26 19.97 -2.99 8.73
C THR A 26 20.16 -1.67 8.01
N GLU A 27 21.21 -0.90 8.32
CA GLU A 27 21.42 0.41 7.70
C GLU A 27 21.83 0.28 6.21
N LYS A 28 22.39 -0.86 5.80
CA LYS A 28 22.82 -1.09 4.41
C LYS A 28 21.82 -1.87 3.53
N GLU A 29 20.99 -2.72 4.11
CA GLU A 29 20.00 -3.50 3.33
C GLU A 29 18.64 -2.79 3.19
N LEU A 30 18.31 -1.80 4.03
CA LEU A 30 17.11 -0.97 3.89
C LEU A 30 17.32 0.31 3.05
N LEU A 31 18.56 0.64 2.68
CA LEU A 31 18.89 1.84 1.89
C LEU A 31 19.06 1.57 0.38
N GLU A 32 18.78 0.36 -0.10
CA GLU A 32 18.44 0.08 -1.50
C GLU A 32 17.11 -0.69 -1.58
N PRO A 33 16.16 -0.24 -2.42
CA PRO A 33 15.43 1.00 -2.35
C PRO A 33 14.28 0.93 -1.33
N ALA A 34 14.36 1.76 -0.28
CA ALA A 34 13.19 2.19 0.49
C ALA A 34 12.22 2.93 -0.45
N ARG A 35 11.32 2.15 -1.08
CA ARG A 35 10.09 2.68 -1.67
C ARG A 35 9.30 3.31 -0.51
N LEU A 36 8.90 4.55 -0.66
CA LEU A 36 7.84 5.15 0.15
C LEU A 36 6.65 4.19 0.22
N GLY A 37 6.27 3.73 1.43
CA GLY A 37 5.02 2.99 1.66
C GLY A 37 5.17 1.64 2.39
N GLU A 38 5.37 1.69 3.70
CA GLU A 38 4.84 0.67 4.65
C GLU A 38 3.96 1.34 5.73
N ALA A 39 3.37 2.48 5.37
CA ALA A 39 2.01 2.83 5.79
C ALA A 39 1.16 2.49 4.56
N ASN A 40 0.32 1.46 4.65
CA ASN A 40 -0.33 0.79 3.52
C ASN A 40 -1.44 1.62 2.83
N TYR A 41 -1.11 2.80 2.34
CA TYR A 41 -1.92 3.51 1.37
C TYR A 41 -1.19 3.57 0.03
N GLN A 42 -1.37 2.53 -0.78
CA GLN A 42 -1.08 2.57 -2.20
C GLN A 42 -2.40 2.84 -2.91
N ILE A 43 -2.65 4.09 -3.32
CA ILE A 43 -3.47 4.25 -4.53
C ILE A 43 -2.69 3.52 -5.60
N SER A 44 -3.19 2.38 -6.04
CA SER A 44 -2.66 1.72 -7.21
C SER A 44 -2.94 2.63 -8.40
N ILE A 45 -2.02 3.57 -8.65
CA ILE A 45 -2.06 4.42 -9.86
C ILE A 45 -1.88 3.53 -11.11
N HIS A 46 -1.49 2.26 -10.91
CA HIS A 46 -1.74 1.18 -11.86
C HIS A 46 -3.23 0.85 -11.87
N PHE A 47 -4.01 1.74 -12.47
CA PHE A 47 -5.36 1.43 -12.91
C PHE A 47 -5.29 0.18 -13.78
N LEU A 48 -5.95 -0.88 -13.33
CA LEU A 48 -6.24 -2.02 -14.19
C LEU A 48 -7.07 -1.48 -15.35
N GLN A 49 -6.47 -1.39 -16.54
CA GLN A 49 -7.09 -0.98 -17.81
C GLN A 49 -8.26 -1.88 -18.24
N ASP A 50 -8.71 -2.80 -17.39
CA ASP A 50 -9.70 -3.79 -17.72
C ASP A 50 -11.10 -3.23 -17.46
N SER A 51 -11.81 -2.84 -18.53
CA SER A 51 -13.23 -2.48 -18.53
C SER A 51 -14.18 -3.49 -17.84
N LEU A 52 -13.69 -4.65 -17.39
CA LEU A 52 -14.44 -5.62 -16.61
C LEU A 52 -14.38 -5.37 -15.10
N SER A 53 -13.33 -4.71 -14.60
CA SER A 53 -13.31 -4.19 -13.23
C SER A 53 -14.40 -3.14 -13.03
N GLU A 54 -14.88 -2.57 -14.14
CA GLU A 54 -15.96 -1.58 -14.20
C GLU A 54 -17.34 -2.11 -13.78
N LEU A 55 -17.51 -3.43 -13.78
CA LEU A 55 -18.81 -4.05 -13.60
C LEU A 55 -19.04 -4.39 -12.13
N THR A 56 -20.21 -4.03 -11.59
CA THR A 56 -20.65 -4.50 -10.27
C THR A 56 -20.74 -6.04 -10.24
N PRO A 57 -20.66 -6.68 -9.06
CA PRO A 57 -20.81 -8.14 -8.98
C PRO A 57 -22.07 -8.67 -9.69
N ASP A 58 -23.20 -7.96 -9.56
CA ASP A 58 -24.44 -8.33 -10.25
C ASP A 58 -24.36 -8.12 -11.76
N GLN A 59 -23.73 -7.03 -12.22
CA GLN A 59 -23.49 -6.80 -13.65
C GLN A 59 -22.54 -7.84 -14.25
N ARG A 60 -21.49 -8.25 -13.51
CA ARG A 60 -20.58 -9.32 -13.92
C ARG A 60 -21.33 -10.64 -14.06
N ARG A 61 -22.15 -11.01 -13.08
CA ARG A 61 -22.99 -12.21 -13.14
C ARG A 61 -23.98 -12.18 -14.29
N GLU A 62 -24.65 -11.05 -14.51
CA GLU A 62 -25.55 -10.88 -15.66
C GLU A 62 -24.79 -11.04 -16.99
N LEU A 63 -23.59 -10.46 -17.09
CA LEU A 63 -22.75 -10.57 -18.28
C LEU A 63 -22.26 -12.00 -18.49
N ILE A 64 -21.82 -12.70 -17.43
CA ILE A 64 -21.46 -14.13 -17.47
C ILE A 64 -22.63 -14.95 -18.03
N LEU A 65 -23.87 -14.69 -17.59
CA LEU A 65 -25.05 -15.39 -18.11
C LEU A 65 -25.29 -15.11 -19.59
N LYS A 66 -25.18 -13.85 -20.02
CA LYS A 66 -25.32 -13.47 -21.44
C LYS A 66 -24.25 -14.14 -22.32
N LEU A 67 -22.99 -14.13 -21.87
CA LEU A 67 -21.88 -14.77 -22.58
C LEU A 67 -22.02 -16.29 -22.61
N SER A 68 -22.48 -16.90 -21.51
CA SER A 68 -22.79 -18.33 -21.45
C SER A 68 -23.85 -18.75 -22.47
N ASP A 69 -24.91 -17.95 -22.62
CA ASP A 69 -25.97 -18.22 -23.61
C ASP A 69 -25.44 -18.11 -25.05
N LYS A 70 -24.68 -17.06 -25.37
CA LYS A 70 -23.99 -16.94 -26.67
C LYS A 70 -23.08 -18.12 -26.96
N ARG A 71 -22.31 -18.56 -25.96
CA ARG A 71 -21.43 -19.74 -26.07
C ARG A 71 -22.23 -21.00 -26.40
N ASN A 72 -23.33 -21.25 -25.69
CA ASN A 72 -24.18 -22.43 -25.92
C ASN A 72 -24.82 -22.43 -27.31
N LYS A 73 -25.04 -21.25 -27.91
CA LYS A 73 -25.54 -21.09 -29.29
C LYS A 73 -24.43 -21.15 -30.36
N GLY A 74 -23.16 -21.20 -29.96
CA GLY A 74 -22.02 -21.17 -30.87
C GLY A 74 -21.71 -19.79 -31.47
N GLU A 75 -22.22 -18.73 -30.85
CA GLU A 75 -22.15 -17.34 -31.36
C GLU A 75 -21.07 -16.49 -30.66
N ILE A 76 -20.27 -17.09 -29.78
CA ILE A 76 -19.28 -16.35 -28.96
C ILE A 76 -17.93 -16.15 -29.69
N SER A 77 -17.47 -14.90 -29.73
CA SER A 77 -16.15 -14.53 -30.27
C SER A 77 -14.99 -14.96 -29.36
N LEU A 78 -13.75 -14.88 -29.85
CA LEU A 78 -12.55 -15.15 -29.04
C LEU A 78 -12.44 -14.17 -27.87
N LEU A 79 -12.64 -12.87 -28.15
CA LEU A 79 -12.56 -11.83 -27.14
C LEU A 79 -13.64 -12.01 -26.07
N GLU A 80 -14.88 -12.27 -26.46
CA GLU A 80 -15.96 -12.57 -25.50
C GLU A 80 -15.71 -13.84 -24.69
N THR A 81 -15.03 -14.84 -25.28
CA THR A 81 -14.62 -16.05 -24.54
C THR A 81 -13.58 -15.69 -23.48
N TYR A 82 -12.57 -14.90 -23.84
CA TYR A 82 -11.56 -14.39 -22.90
C TYR A 82 -12.19 -13.53 -21.80
N THR A 83 -13.09 -12.62 -22.16
CA THR A 83 -13.87 -11.81 -21.20
C THR A 83 -14.63 -12.69 -20.22
N MET A 84 -15.28 -13.75 -20.70
CA MET A 84 -15.99 -14.69 -19.84
C MET A 84 -15.05 -15.39 -18.85
N ILE A 85 -13.87 -15.82 -19.29
CA ILE A 85 -12.84 -16.40 -18.41
C ILE A 85 -12.46 -15.42 -17.29
N ARG A 86 -12.14 -14.17 -17.64
CA ARG A 86 -11.80 -13.11 -16.67
C ARG A 86 -12.91 -12.88 -15.64
N LEU A 87 -14.16 -12.83 -16.09
CA LEU A 87 -15.32 -12.65 -15.21
C LEU A 87 -15.50 -13.83 -14.25
N LEU A 88 -15.32 -15.07 -14.74
CA LEU A 88 -15.42 -16.27 -13.90
C LEU A 88 -14.32 -16.31 -12.85
N TYR A 89 -13.08 -15.94 -13.21
CA TYR A 89 -11.98 -15.78 -12.27
C TYR A 89 -12.31 -14.77 -11.17
N MET A 90 -12.82 -13.58 -11.55
CA MET A 90 -13.22 -12.54 -10.60
C MET A 90 -14.37 -12.98 -9.67
N GLU A 91 -15.24 -13.89 -10.11
CA GLU A 91 -16.31 -14.47 -9.29
C GLU A 91 -15.88 -15.76 -8.55
N GLY A 92 -14.61 -16.19 -8.65
CA GLY A 92 -14.07 -17.37 -7.99
C GLY A 92 -14.54 -18.72 -8.57
N LEU A 93 -14.94 -18.75 -9.83
CA LEU A 93 -15.50 -19.93 -10.53
C LEU A 93 -14.42 -20.69 -11.34
N PHE A 94 -13.36 -21.11 -10.65
CA PHE A 94 -12.12 -21.65 -11.26
C PHE A 94 -12.30 -22.91 -12.11
N ASP A 95 -13.19 -23.84 -11.73
CA ASP A 95 -13.39 -25.08 -12.49
C ASP A 95 -13.97 -24.84 -13.90
N ASP A 96 -14.83 -23.83 -14.02
CA ASP A 96 -15.44 -23.46 -15.30
C ASP A 96 -14.50 -22.58 -16.12
N GLU A 97 -13.76 -21.71 -15.46
CA GLU A 97 -12.66 -20.95 -16.04
C GLU A 97 -11.63 -21.88 -16.72
N ALA A 98 -11.07 -22.87 -16.00
CA ALA A 98 -10.07 -23.78 -16.54
C ALA A 98 -10.54 -24.53 -17.79
N LYS A 99 -11.80 -25.00 -17.79
CA LYS A 99 -12.41 -25.64 -18.97
C LYS A 99 -12.53 -24.69 -20.15
N ILE A 100 -12.89 -23.42 -19.91
CA ILE A 100 -13.05 -22.44 -20.98
C ILE A 100 -11.69 -22.02 -21.52
N THR A 101 -10.67 -21.90 -20.66
CA THR A 101 -9.29 -21.65 -21.07
C THR A 101 -8.78 -22.74 -22.02
N GLU A 102 -9.00 -24.03 -21.71
CA GLU A 102 -8.63 -25.14 -22.61
C GLU A 102 -9.30 -25.01 -23.99
N VAL A 103 -10.60 -24.70 -24.03
CA VAL A 103 -11.35 -24.47 -25.27
C VAL A 103 -10.82 -23.27 -26.04
N LEU A 104 -10.48 -22.18 -25.35
CA LEU A 104 -9.94 -20.97 -25.97
C LEU A 104 -8.57 -21.24 -26.60
N THR A 105 -7.66 -21.92 -25.89
CA THR A 105 -6.33 -22.28 -26.40
C THR A 105 -6.43 -23.12 -27.66
N HIS A 106 -7.27 -24.16 -27.68
CA HIS A 106 -7.48 -24.98 -28.88
C HIS A 106 -8.05 -24.15 -30.06
N ARG A 107 -8.94 -23.20 -29.80
CA ARG A 107 -9.47 -22.30 -30.85
C ARG A 107 -8.38 -21.40 -31.42
N LEU A 108 -7.54 -20.83 -30.55
CA LEU A 108 -6.41 -19.97 -30.94
C LEU A 108 -5.42 -20.74 -31.81
N ASP A 109 -5.00 -21.93 -31.38
CA ASP A 109 -4.07 -22.78 -32.14
C ASP A 109 -4.59 -23.09 -33.54
N SER A 110 -5.88 -23.44 -33.65
CA SER A 110 -6.49 -23.73 -34.95
C SER A 110 -6.53 -22.51 -35.89
N ILE A 111 -6.63 -21.29 -35.35
CA ILE A 111 -6.68 -20.06 -36.15
C ILE A 111 -5.25 -19.68 -36.56
N LEU A 112 -4.33 -19.62 -35.60
CA LEU A 112 -2.95 -19.20 -35.82
C LEU A 112 -2.15 -20.18 -36.68
N THR A 113 -2.52 -21.47 -36.71
CA THR A 113 -1.95 -22.45 -37.66
C THR A 113 -2.33 -22.13 -39.11
N LYS A 114 -3.51 -21.55 -39.36
CA LYS A 114 -3.99 -21.21 -40.71
C LYS A 114 -3.57 -19.82 -41.14
N ASP A 115 -3.56 -18.89 -40.20
CA ASP A 115 -3.22 -17.48 -40.39
C ASP A 115 -2.45 -16.96 -39.18
N GLN A 116 -1.12 -17.00 -39.27
CA GLN A 116 -0.22 -16.53 -38.22
C GLN A 116 -0.33 -15.02 -37.98
N LYS A 117 -0.90 -14.25 -38.93
CA LYS A 117 -1.04 -12.79 -38.84
C LYS A 117 -2.45 -12.35 -38.42
N ASN A 118 -3.26 -13.27 -37.87
CA ASN A 118 -4.59 -12.94 -37.38
C ASN A 118 -4.49 -12.10 -36.09
N LEU A 119 -4.58 -10.77 -36.23
CA LEU A 119 -4.32 -9.81 -35.14
C LEU A 119 -5.28 -9.97 -33.94
N ASP A 120 -6.55 -10.31 -34.18
CA ASP A 120 -7.51 -10.56 -33.09
C ASP A 120 -7.13 -11.81 -32.28
N ALA A 121 -6.70 -12.88 -32.95
CA ALA A 121 -6.23 -14.09 -32.27
C ALA A 121 -4.90 -13.85 -31.53
N VAL A 122 -3.98 -13.09 -32.13
CA VAL A 122 -2.72 -12.70 -31.47
C VAL A 122 -2.98 -11.85 -30.23
N PHE A 123 -3.89 -10.87 -30.31
CA PHE A 123 -4.28 -10.04 -29.17
C PHE A 123 -4.85 -10.86 -28.01
N VAL A 124 -5.78 -11.77 -28.29
CA VAL A 124 -6.34 -12.65 -27.26
C VAL A 124 -5.27 -13.60 -26.69
N LEU A 125 -4.33 -14.09 -27.51
CA LEU A 125 -3.20 -14.89 -27.03
C LEU A 125 -2.27 -14.09 -26.12
N VAL A 126 -1.96 -12.84 -26.47
CA VAL A 126 -1.17 -11.92 -25.62
C VAL A 126 -1.86 -11.75 -24.27
N LYS A 127 -3.16 -11.43 -24.26
CA LYS A 127 -3.95 -11.29 -23.03
C LYS A 127 -3.94 -12.55 -22.17
N LEU A 128 -4.13 -13.73 -22.77
CA LEU A 128 -4.09 -15.01 -22.07
C LEU A 128 -2.72 -15.27 -21.45
N LYS A 129 -1.63 -15.05 -22.20
CA LYS A 129 -0.26 -15.24 -21.70
C LYS A 129 0.10 -14.27 -20.57
N ARG A 130 -0.31 -13.00 -20.66
CA ARG A 130 -0.14 -12.03 -19.57
C ARG A 130 -0.86 -12.49 -18.31
N TRP A 131 -2.08 -13.01 -18.45
CA TRP A 131 -2.84 -13.55 -17.31
C TRP A 131 -2.18 -14.79 -16.70
N GLU A 132 -1.50 -15.61 -17.50
CA GLU A 132 -0.67 -16.74 -17.04
C GLU A 132 0.70 -16.31 -16.45
N GLY A 133 1.07 -15.03 -16.58
CA GLY A 133 2.38 -14.51 -16.15
C GLY A 133 3.54 -14.84 -17.11
N ASP A 134 3.27 -15.21 -18.36
CA ASP A 134 4.28 -15.50 -19.38
C ASP A 134 4.67 -14.24 -20.19
N ASP A 135 5.29 -13.27 -19.53
CA ASP A 135 5.78 -12.05 -20.18
C ASP A 135 6.82 -12.32 -21.26
N SER A 136 7.62 -13.38 -21.08
CA SER A 136 8.65 -13.78 -22.05
C SER A 136 8.03 -14.21 -23.38
N GLY A 137 6.93 -14.96 -23.33
CA GLY A 137 6.15 -15.35 -24.49
C GLY A 137 5.44 -14.15 -25.11
N VAL A 138 4.93 -13.22 -24.31
CA VAL A 138 4.33 -11.96 -24.80
C VAL A 138 5.37 -11.13 -25.57
N MET A 139 6.56 -10.92 -24.99
CA MET A 139 7.65 -10.20 -25.65
C MET A 139 8.10 -10.90 -26.94
N SER A 140 8.17 -12.23 -26.94
CA SER A 140 8.50 -12.99 -28.15
C SER A 140 7.47 -12.79 -29.26
N LEU A 141 6.18 -12.68 -28.91
CA LEU A 141 5.11 -12.44 -29.88
C LEU A 141 5.16 -11.01 -30.43
N LEU A 142 5.23 -10.01 -29.55
CA LEU A 142 5.17 -8.59 -29.93
C LEU A 142 6.43 -8.09 -30.66
N ASN A 143 7.55 -8.81 -30.57
CA ASN A 143 8.77 -8.53 -31.33
C ASN A 143 8.69 -8.95 -32.81
N ASP A 144 7.63 -9.66 -33.24
CA ASP A 144 7.44 -9.98 -34.65
C ASP A 144 7.06 -8.72 -35.44
N SER A 145 7.99 -8.24 -36.26
CA SER A 145 7.81 -7.03 -37.08
C SER A 145 6.65 -7.16 -38.07
N ALA A 146 6.25 -8.39 -38.43
CA ALA A 146 5.15 -8.63 -39.34
C ALA A 146 3.77 -8.28 -38.75
N LEU A 147 3.64 -8.24 -37.41
CA LEU A 147 2.40 -7.83 -36.74
C LEU A 147 2.09 -6.35 -36.97
N TRP A 148 3.13 -5.53 -37.14
CA TRP A 148 3.04 -4.07 -37.23
C TRP A 148 2.89 -3.57 -38.68
N GLU A 149 2.78 -4.48 -39.66
CA GLU A 149 2.48 -4.14 -41.07
C GLU A 149 1.07 -3.53 -41.24
N LYS A 150 0.14 -3.88 -40.35
CA LYS A 150 -1.23 -3.35 -40.32
C LYS A 150 -1.47 -2.69 -38.96
N PHE A 151 -1.95 -1.46 -38.98
CA PHE A 151 -2.31 -0.76 -37.75
C PHE A 151 -3.49 -1.46 -37.05
N TYR A 152 -3.31 -1.74 -35.76
CA TYR A 152 -4.29 -2.37 -34.90
C TYR A 152 -4.07 -1.89 -33.47
N SER A 153 -4.90 -0.94 -33.04
CA SER A 153 -4.73 -0.22 -31.78
C SER A 153 -4.67 -1.11 -30.53
N PRO A 154 -5.45 -2.21 -30.38
CA PRO A 154 -5.38 -3.02 -29.16
C PRO A 154 -4.00 -3.63 -28.90
N LEU A 155 -3.28 -4.07 -29.94
CA LEU A 155 -1.92 -4.60 -29.77
C LEU A 155 -0.90 -3.53 -29.44
N TRP A 156 -1.05 -2.32 -29.99
CA TRP A 156 -0.19 -1.18 -29.62
C TRP A 156 -0.38 -0.78 -28.16
N LEU A 157 -1.62 -0.82 -27.65
CA LEU A 157 -1.92 -0.54 -26.25
C LEU A 157 -1.37 -1.64 -25.33
N GLU A 158 -1.45 -2.92 -25.68
CA GLU A 158 -0.76 -3.98 -24.91
C GLU A 158 0.75 -3.78 -24.88
N LEU A 159 1.35 -3.40 -26.00
CA LEU A 159 2.78 -3.14 -26.08
C LEU A 159 3.16 -1.94 -25.20
N ALA A 160 2.36 -0.87 -25.22
CA ALA A 160 2.57 0.29 -24.38
C ALA A 160 2.47 -0.06 -22.89
N ASP A 161 1.47 -0.86 -22.51
CA ASP A 161 1.26 -1.33 -21.15
C ASP A 161 2.42 -2.19 -20.65
N LEU A 162 2.91 -3.09 -21.50
CA LEU A 162 4.10 -3.89 -21.20
C LEU A 162 5.34 -3.01 -21.01
N TYR A 163 5.61 -2.06 -21.92
CA TYR A 163 6.71 -1.11 -21.73
C TYR A 163 6.57 -0.29 -20.45
N PHE A 164 5.34 0.09 -20.09
CA PHE A 164 5.06 0.81 -18.85
C PHE A 164 5.41 -0.04 -17.62
N GLU A 165 5.00 -1.31 -17.58
CA GLU A 165 5.35 -2.26 -16.50
C GLU A 165 6.87 -2.45 -16.36
N TYR A 166 7.58 -2.52 -17.49
CA TYR A 166 9.06 -2.56 -17.53
C TYR A 166 9.73 -1.20 -17.29
N ARG A 167 8.97 -0.15 -16.96
CA ARG A 167 9.44 1.23 -16.70
C ARG A 167 10.11 1.89 -17.92
N GLU A 168 9.86 1.38 -19.12
CA GLU A 168 10.30 1.95 -20.40
C GLU A 168 9.31 3.02 -20.88
N TYR A 169 9.07 4.03 -20.04
CA TYR A 169 8.00 5.01 -20.23
C TYR A 169 8.11 5.88 -21.49
N GLU A 170 9.30 6.01 -22.08
CA GLU A 170 9.45 6.66 -23.40
C GLU A 170 8.85 5.79 -24.51
N ARG A 171 9.23 4.51 -24.56
CA ARG A 171 8.70 3.55 -25.55
C ARG A 171 7.20 3.31 -25.37
N ALA A 172 6.72 3.28 -24.14
CA ALA A 172 5.29 3.26 -23.85
C ALA A 172 4.57 4.47 -24.46
N GLY A 173 5.13 5.68 -24.28
CA GLY A 173 4.59 6.91 -24.85
C GLY A 173 4.59 6.93 -26.37
N GLU A 174 5.67 6.47 -27.00
CA GLU A 174 5.76 6.36 -28.47
C GLU A 174 4.68 5.42 -29.04
N ALA A 175 4.45 4.27 -28.41
CA ALA A 175 3.40 3.33 -28.81
C ALA A 175 2.00 3.96 -28.70
N VAL A 176 1.73 4.68 -27.61
CA VAL A 176 0.45 5.40 -27.41
C VAL A 176 0.28 6.54 -28.42
N ASP A 177 1.34 7.29 -28.72
CA ASP A 177 1.30 8.38 -29.69
C ASP A 177 1.02 7.87 -31.11
N LEU A 178 1.49 6.67 -31.46
CA LEU A 178 1.12 6.02 -32.71
C LEU A 178 -0.38 5.71 -32.76
N VAL A 179 -0.98 5.28 -31.64
CA VAL A 179 -2.42 5.04 -31.57
C VAL A 179 -3.19 6.34 -31.74
N LEU A 180 -2.85 7.38 -30.97
CA LEU A 180 -3.54 8.67 -30.99
C LEU A 180 -3.39 9.43 -32.31
N LYS A 181 -2.34 9.13 -33.07
CA LYS A 181 -2.14 9.71 -34.41
C LYS A 181 -3.23 9.25 -35.39
N ASP A 182 -3.58 7.97 -35.35
CA ASP A 182 -4.57 7.37 -36.26
C ASP A 182 -5.99 7.37 -35.64
N GLU A 183 -6.09 7.29 -34.31
CA GLU A 183 -7.32 7.29 -33.52
C GLU A 183 -7.28 8.36 -32.40
N PRO A 184 -7.44 9.66 -32.72
CA PRO A 184 -7.32 10.75 -31.73
C PRO A 184 -8.37 10.72 -30.61
N GLU A 185 -9.48 10.02 -30.82
CA GLU A 185 -10.59 9.86 -29.87
C GLU A 185 -10.51 8.54 -29.09
N ASN A 186 -9.42 7.78 -29.23
CA ASN A 186 -9.23 6.53 -28.49
C ASN A 186 -8.99 6.82 -27.01
N THR A 187 -10.02 6.61 -26.18
CA THR A 187 -9.98 6.96 -24.76
C THR A 187 -9.02 6.12 -23.94
N GLU A 188 -8.76 4.87 -24.33
CA GLU A 188 -7.77 4.00 -23.67
C GLU A 188 -6.34 4.53 -23.91
N ALA A 189 -6.06 5.01 -25.12
CA ALA A 189 -4.80 5.65 -25.44
C ALA A 189 -4.63 7.00 -24.70
N LEU A 190 -5.71 7.80 -24.61
CA LEU A 190 -5.69 9.08 -23.89
C LEU A 190 -5.41 8.90 -22.39
N ILE A 191 -6.10 7.98 -21.71
CA ILE A 191 -5.84 7.72 -20.28
C ILE A 191 -4.43 7.16 -20.07
N MET A 192 -3.97 6.24 -20.92
CA MET A 192 -2.62 5.69 -20.83
C MET A 192 -1.55 6.76 -21.02
N LYS A 193 -1.76 7.72 -21.92
CA LYS A 193 -0.87 8.86 -22.12
C LYS A 193 -0.74 9.70 -20.85
N THR A 194 -1.85 10.02 -20.21
CA THR A 194 -1.83 10.76 -18.93
C THR A 194 -1.17 9.92 -17.84
N ASN A 195 -1.42 8.61 -17.76
CA ASN A 195 -0.80 7.71 -16.77
C ASN A 195 0.73 7.61 -16.92
N ILE A 196 1.24 7.49 -18.15
CA ILE A 196 2.67 7.52 -18.45
C ILE A 196 3.28 8.85 -17.98
N SER A 197 2.62 9.97 -18.29
CA SER A 197 3.08 11.31 -17.92
C SER A 197 3.10 11.51 -16.39
N SER A 198 1.99 11.20 -15.71
CA SER A 198 1.89 11.32 -14.25
C SER A 198 2.88 10.41 -13.53
N THR A 199 3.03 9.15 -13.96
CA THR A 199 3.97 8.19 -13.34
C THR A 199 5.41 8.66 -13.45
N LYS A 200 5.84 9.23 -14.58
CA LYS A 200 7.18 9.83 -14.72
C LYS A 200 7.40 10.94 -13.69
N ILE A 201 6.43 11.86 -13.54
CA ILE A 201 6.51 12.97 -12.60
C ILE A 201 6.52 12.46 -11.16
N LEU A 202 5.62 11.55 -10.81
CA LEU A 202 5.51 10.99 -9.46
C LEU A 202 6.75 10.16 -9.09
N THR A 203 7.30 9.38 -10.01
CA THR A 203 8.54 8.63 -9.75
C THR A 203 9.69 9.58 -9.40
N ASN A 204 9.86 10.67 -10.15
CA ASN A 204 10.88 11.68 -9.86
C ASN A 204 10.62 12.40 -8.53
N LEU A 205 9.35 12.72 -8.26
CA LEU A 205 8.92 13.35 -7.02
C LEU A 205 9.31 12.50 -5.79
N LEU A 206 9.02 11.20 -5.86
CA LEU A 206 9.27 10.23 -4.78
C LEU A 206 10.76 9.96 -4.56
N ASN A 207 11.57 9.95 -5.62
CA ASN A 207 12.97 9.52 -5.52
C ASN A 207 13.89 10.58 -4.89
N GLU A 208 13.72 11.86 -5.22
CA GLU A 208 14.69 12.91 -4.81
C GLU A 208 14.03 14.24 -4.41
N GLU A 209 12.99 14.68 -5.14
CA GLU A 209 12.48 16.04 -5.01
C GLU A 209 11.84 16.30 -3.64
N LEU A 210 11.06 15.36 -3.09
CA LEU A 210 10.37 15.57 -1.81
C LEU A 210 11.35 15.72 -0.64
N TRP A 211 12.40 14.92 -0.58
CA TRP A 211 13.36 14.98 0.52
C TRP A 211 14.11 16.31 0.54
N VAL A 212 14.61 16.75 -0.63
CA VAL A 212 15.25 18.06 -0.81
C VAL A 212 14.27 19.18 -0.47
N PHE A 213 13.02 19.07 -0.95
CA PHE A 213 11.98 20.06 -0.69
C PHE A 213 11.71 20.24 0.80
N LYS A 214 11.66 19.14 1.58
CA LYS A 214 11.45 19.21 3.02
C LYS A 214 12.59 19.94 3.75
N GLU A 215 13.84 19.66 3.39
CA GLU A 215 14.99 20.34 4.00
C GLU A 215 14.99 21.84 3.68
N GLU A 216 14.61 22.21 2.47
CA GLU A 216 14.45 23.60 2.06
C GLU A 216 13.29 24.27 2.82
N LEU A 217 12.13 23.61 2.89
CA LEU A 217 10.94 24.10 3.57
C LEU A 217 11.19 24.39 5.06
N ALA A 218 12.01 23.57 5.71
CA ALA A 218 12.38 23.75 7.11
C ALA A 218 13.11 25.08 7.40
N LYS A 219 13.71 25.73 6.38
CA LYS A 219 14.42 27.02 6.50
C LYS A 219 13.47 28.21 6.63
N TYR A 220 12.21 28.05 6.23
CA TYR A 220 11.19 29.08 6.27
C TYR A 220 10.43 29.07 7.60
N PRO A 221 9.83 30.20 8.02
CA PRO A 221 9.02 30.25 9.22
C PRO A 221 7.68 29.50 9.04
N PRO A 222 7.11 28.92 10.10
CA PRO A 222 5.84 28.16 10.12
C PRO A 222 4.71 28.72 9.24
N GLU A 223 4.47 30.03 9.30
CA GLU A 223 3.39 30.74 8.62
C GLU A 223 3.58 30.87 7.10
N GLU A 224 4.80 30.71 6.60
CA GLU A 224 5.12 30.76 5.16
C GLU A 224 5.18 29.38 4.52
N ARG A 225 5.51 28.34 5.29
CA ARG A 225 5.68 26.97 4.77
C ARG A 225 4.46 26.48 4.03
N LEU A 226 3.25 26.66 4.58
CA LEU A 226 2.02 26.24 3.93
C LEU A 226 1.85 26.87 2.54
N LYS A 227 2.17 28.15 2.38
CA LYS A 227 2.07 28.85 1.09
C LYS A 227 3.07 28.30 0.07
N ILE A 228 4.30 28.03 0.52
CA ILE A 228 5.36 27.44 -0.31
C ILE A 228 4.95 26.03 -0.73
N THR A 229 4.41 25.23 0.19
CA THR A 229 3.89 23.89 -0.11
C THR A 229 2.78 23.94 -1.15
N PHE A 230 1.80 24.84 -1.02
CA PHE A 230 0.75 24.98 -2.05
C PHE A 230 1.31 25.38 -3.42
N ALA A 231 2.24 26.34 -3.47
CA ALA A 231 2.88 26.71 -4.73
C ALA A 231 3.65 25.53 -5.36
N GLN A 232 4.29 24.69 -4.55
CA GLN A 232 4.97 23.49 -5.02
C GLN A 232 4.01 22.41 -5.50
N ILE A 233 2.86 22.25 -4.84
CA ILE A 233 1.77 21.37 -5.29
C ILE A 233 1.28 21.81 -6.66
N GLU A 234 0.92 23.10 -6.82
CA GLU A 234 0.46 23.66 -8.10
C GLU A 234 1.51 23.46 -9.20
N THR A 235 2.78 23.75 -8.90
CA THR A 235 3.89 23.52 -9.83
C THR A 235 4.03 22.06 -10.24
N THR A 236 3.85 21.12 -9.30
CA THR A 236 3.94 19.68 -9.58
C THR A 236 2.76 19.21 -10.43
N ILE A 237 1.55 19.70 -10.16
CA ILE A 237 0.34 19.38 -10.93
C ILE A 237 0.45 19.93 -12.35
N ASP A 238 0.96 21.15 -12.52
CA ASP A 238 1.18 21.78 -13.84
C ASP A 238 2.21 21.02 -14.70
N ARG A 239 3.08 20.21 -14.09
CA ARG A 239 4.01 19.33 -14.83
C ARG A 239 3.33 18.07 -15.37
N VAL A 240 2.18 17.68 -14.83
CA VAL A 240 1.41 16.53 -15.32
C VAL A 240 0.48 16.99 -16.44
N ASP A 241 0.60 16.38 -17.61
CA ASP A 241 -0.27 16.69 -18.74
C ASP A 241 -1.64 16.01 -18.61
N PHE A 242 -2.59 16.72 -18.01
CA PHE A 242 -3.99 16.30 -17.89
C PHE A 242 -4.83 16.57 -19.17
N SER A 243 -4.26 17.18 -20.22
CA SER A 243 -5.03 17.45 -21.45
C SER A 243 -5.61 16.18 -22.11
N PRO A 244 -4.92 15.04 -22.18
CA PRO A 244 -5.48 13.82 -22.79
C PRO A 244 -6.65 13.26 -22.00
N ILE A 245 -6.56 13.20 -20.67
CA ILE A 245 -7.67 12.69 -19.83
C ILE A 245 -8.88 13.63 -19.83
N HIS A 246 -8.68 14.96 -19.88
CA HIS A 246 -9.79 15.89 -20.07
C HIS A 246 -10.49 15.68 -21.41
N GLN A 247 -9.74 15.43 -22.49
CA GLN A 247 -10.33 15.05 -23.78
C GLN A 247 -11.12 13.74 -23.67
N ALA A 248 -10.61 12.74 -22.95
CA ALA A 248 -11.34 11.48 -22.72
C ALA A 248 -12.65 11.69 -21.94
N ILE A 249 -12.67 12.61 -20.96
CA ILE A 249 -13.86 13.03 -20.22
C ILE A 249 -14.88 13.70 -21.15
N GLU A 250 -14.44 14.58 -22.05
CA GLU A 250 -15.34 15.21 -23.02
C GLU A 250 -16.02 14.18 -23.94
N LEU A 251 -15.27 13.14 -24.33
CA LEU A 251 -15.78 12.05 -25.18
C LEU A 251 -16.74 11.13 -24.44
N ASN A 252 -16.43 10.74 -23.19
CA ASN A 252 -17.26 9.86 -22.37
C ASN A 252 -17.38 10.39 -20.93
N PRO A 253 -18.23 11.39 -20.67
CA PRO A 253 -18.30 12.05 -19.37
C PRO A 253 -18.89 11.17 -18.25
N GLU A 254 -19.58 10.10 -18.62
CA GLU A 254 -20.22 9.15 -17.69
C GLU A 254 -19.26 8.08 -17.16
N ARG A 255 -18.02 8.03 -17.66
CA ARG A 255 -17.00 7.07 -17.23
C ARG A 255 -16.30 7.53 -15.95
N PHE A 256 -16.52 6.78 -14.87
CA PHE A 256 -16.02 7.13 -13.55
C PHE A 256 -14.48 7.13 -13.50
N GLU A 257 -13.83 6.26 -14.28
CA GLU A 257 -12.38 6.03 -14.28
C GLU A 257 -11.65 7.33 -14.59
N PHE A 258 -12.21 8.14 -15.50
CA PHE A 258 -11.56 9.36 -15.94
C PHE A 258 -11.60 10.44 -14.87
N HIS A 259 -12.76 10.60 -14.21
CA HIS A 259 -12.89 11.53 -13.10
C HIS A 259 -12.07 11.07 -11.89
N PHE A 260 -12.14 9.78 -11.56
CA PHE A 260 -11.36 9.20 -10.46
C PHE A 260 -9.86 9.37 -10.70
N PHE A 261 -9.37 9.07 -11.90
CA PHE A 261 -7.97 9.21 -12.25
C PHE A 261 -7.45 10.64 -12.03
N VAL A 262 -8.17 11.67 -12.51
CA VAL A 262 -7.78 13.06 -12.31
C VAL A 262 -7.75 13.41 -10.82
N GLY A 263 -8.85 13.11 -10.12
CA GLY A 263 -8.99 13.39 -8.69
C GLY A 263 -7.91 12.68 -7.85
N ALA A 264 -7.67 11.40 -8.10
CA ALA A 264 -6.74 10.57 -7.35
C ALA A 264 -5.27 10.97 -7.57
N VAL A 265 -4.85 11.28 -8.80
CA VAL A 265 -3.47 11.73 -9.06
C VAL A 265 -3.22 13.09 -8.39
N GLN A 266 -4.16 14.03 -8.51
CA GLN A 266 -4.02 15.34 -7.89
C GLN A 266 -4.06 15.26 -6.36
N GLU A 267 -4.97 14.46 -5.79
CA GLU A 267 -5.04 14.17 -4.36
C GLU A 267 -3.74 13.57 -3.85
N PHE A 268 -3.19 12.57 -4.55
CA PHE A 268 -1.93 11.94 -4.16
C PHE A 268 -0.77 12.95 -4.12
N ILE A 269 -0.67 13.84 -5.12
CA ILE A 269 0.33 14.91 -5.12
C ILE A 269 0.16 15.82 -3.89
N VAL A 270 -1.07 16.21 -3.59
CA VAL A 270 -1.41 17.03 -2.43
C VAL A 270 -1.00 16.32 -1.13
N TYR A 271 -1.39 15.05 -0.97
CA TYR A 271 -1.08 14.22 0.18
C TYR A 271 0.44 14.09 0.40
N MET A 272 1.20 13.78 -0.65
CA MET A 272 2.65 13.62 -0.54
C MET A 272 3.36 14.90 -0.09
N HIS A 273 2.98 16.06 -0.64
CA HIS A 273 3.53 17.35 -0.21
C HIS A 273 3.06 17.73 1.19
N TYR A 274 1.83 17.37 1.56
CA TYR A 274 1.30 17.60 2.90
C TYR A 274 2.09 16.80 3.95
N LEU A 275 2.46 15.55 3.67
CA LEU A 275 3.36 14.78 4.53
C LEU A 275 4.69 15.52 4.74
N MET A 276 5.31 16.02 3.67
CA MET A 276 6.56 16.79 3.78
C MET A 276 6.40 18.07 4.61
N LEU A 277 5.27 18.75 4.45
CA LEU A 277 4.93 19.93 5.24
C LEU A 277 4.80 19.58 6.72
N ILE A 278 3.99 18.57 7.08
CA ILE A 278 3.89 18.05 8.45
C ILE A 278 5.30 17.82 8.96
N GLY A 279 6.13 17.13 8.20
CA GLY A 279 7.49 16.80 8.63
C GLY A 279 8.48 17.90 8.86
N SER A 280 8.20 19.07 8.32
CA SER A 280 9.05 20.24 8.52
C SER A 280 8.83 20.88 9.89
N TYR A 281 7.69 20.62 10.55
CA TYR A 281 7.42 21.18 11.88
C TYR A 281 8.21 20.42 12.95
N GLU A 282 8.50 21.07 14.08
CA GLU A 282 9.20 20.44 15.21
C GLU A 282 8.28 20.17 16.40
N GLN A 283 7.08 20.78 16.42
CA GLN A 283 6.09 20.72 17.48
C GLN A 283 4.68 20.68 16.85
N GLU A 284 3.82 19.80 17.37
CA GLU A 284 2.43 19.59 16.91
C GLU A 284 1.59 20.88 16.92
N SER A 285 1.83 21.79 17.89
CA SER A 285 1.10 23.06 18.01
C SER A 285 1.33 24.07 16.87
N GLN A 286 2.11 23.72 15.86
CA GLN A 286 2.40 24.55 14.69
C GLN A 286 1.83 23.99 13.39
N LEU A 287 1.13 22.84 13.46
CA LEU A 287 0.56 22.19 12.28
C LEU A 287 -0.54 23.07 11.64
N PRO A 288 -0.48 23.32 10.33
CA PRO A 288 -1.48 24.10 9.64
C PRO A 288 -2.73 23.25 9.36
N GLU A 289 -3.90 23.81 9.66
CA GLU A 289 -5.17 23.28 9.21
C GLU A 289 -5.40 23.70 7.74
N LEU A 290 -5.45 22.73 6.82
CA LEU A 290 -5.80 23.00 5.43
C LEU A 290 -7.32 23.09 5.30
N LYS A 291 -7.81 24.17 4.69
CA LYS A 291 -9.23 24.33 4.40
C LYS A 291 -9.46 24.31 2.90
N GLU A 292 -10.47 23.57 2.46
CA GLU A 292 -10.92 23.53 1.07
C GLU A 292 -11.10 24.95 0.48
N THR A 293 -11.57 25.91 1.27
CA THR A 293 -11.78 27.30 0.82
C THR A 293 -10.50 28.04 0.44
N GLN A 294 -9.33 27.56 0.84
CA GLN A 294 -8.04 28.23 0.62
C GLN A 294 -7.45 27.97 -0.76
N SER A 295 -7.95 26.96 -1.49
CA SER A 295 -7.38 26.57 -2.78
C SER A 295 -8.47 26.17 -3.78
N PRO A 296 -8.53 26.79 -4.98
CA PRO A 296 -9.38 26.34 -6.07
C PRO A 296 -9.11 24.88 -6.48
N LEU A 297 -7.84 24.46 -6.43
CA LEU A 297 -7.42 23.10 -6.73
C LEU A 297 -8.10 22.08 -5.80
N LEU A 298 -8.17 22.35 -4.48
CA LEU A 298 -8.82 21.43 -3.54
C LEU A 298 -10.32 21.24 -3.85
N LYS A 299 -10.98 22.25 -4.40
CA LYS A 299 -12.38 22.15 -4.84
C LYS A 299 -12.52 21.36 -6.12
N GLU A 300 -11.58 21.53 -7.04
CA GLU A 300 -11.52 20.77 -8.29
C GLU A 300 -11.34 19.28 -8.03
N ILE A 301 -10.35 18.91 -7.20
CA ILE A 301 -10.09 17.53 -6.77
C ILE A 301 -11.38 16.90 -6.21
N LYS A 302 -12.01 17.59 -5.26
CA LYS A 302 -13.26 17.15 -4.65
C LYS A 302 -14.38 16.96 -5.69
N SER A 303 -14.50 17.87 -6.65
CA SER A 303 -15.51 17.78 -7.71
C SER A 303 -15.33 16.53 -8.57
N TYR A 304 -14.09 16.19 -8.92
CA TYR A 304 -13.78 14.98 -9.67
C TYR A 304 -14.09 13.72 -8.84
N LEU A 305 -13.64 13.66 -7.59
CA LEU A 305 -13.91 12.52 -6.71
C LEU A 305 -15.43 12.37 -6.41
N ASP A 306 -16.15 13.46 -6.17
CA ASP A 306 -17.61 13.45 -5.98
C ASP A 306 -18.32 12.91 -7.23
N THR A 307 -17.83 13.26 -8.42
CA THR A 307 -18.40 12.80 -9.69
C THR A 307 -18.15 11.30 -9.88
N ALA A 308 -16.93 10.84 -9.61
CA ALA A 308 -16.59 9.42 -9.64
C ALA A 308 -17.46 8.59 -8.68
N ILE A 309 -17.61 9.02 -7.43
CA ILE A 309 -18.45 8.34 -6.44
C ILE A 309 -19.92 8.31 -6.86
N LYS A 310 -20.45 9.41 -7.43
CA LYS A 310 -21.84 9.45 -7.93
C LYS A 310 -22.09 8.50 -9.09
N GLN A 311 -21.10 8.32 -9.96
CA GLN A 311 -21.19 7.42 -11.11
C GLN A 311 -21.08 5.96 -10.69
N ARG A 312 -20.43 5.67 -9.55
CA ARG A 312 -20.35 4.32 -8.94
C ARG A 312 -20.52 4.30 -7.42
N PRO A 313 -21.74 4.46 -6.92
CA PRO A 313 -21.99 4.43 -5.47
C PRO A 313 -21.91 3.03 -4.86
N SER A 314 -21.79 1.96 -5.67
CA SER A 314 -21.90 0.56 -5.22
C SER A 314 -20.57 -0.19 -5.09
N GLY A 315 -19.43 0.50 -4.92
CA GLY A 315 -18.22 -0.14 -4.40
C GLY A 315 -16.96 -0.01 -5.24
N ASP A 316 -16.65 1.19 -5.72
CA ASP A 316 -15.25 1.49 -5.99
C ASP A 316 -14.57 1.98 -4.72
N VAL A 317 -13.88 1.04 -4.07
CA VAL A 317 -13.13 1.24 -2.83
C VAL A 317 -12.11 2.34 -3.03
N ASP A 318 -11.50 2.45 -4.22
CA ASP A 318 -10.43 3.39 -4.50
C ASP A 318 -10.93 4.83 -4.49
N ALA A 319 -12.15 5.08 -4.98
CA ALA A 319 -12.76 6.41 -4.94
C ALA A 319 -13.12 6.86 -3.52
N PHE A 320 -13.67 5.96 -2.70
CA PHE A 320 -13.94 6.24 -1.29
C PHE A 320 -12.65 6.44 -0.50
N MET A 321 -11.64 5.63 -0.75
CA MET A 321 -10.31 5.75 -0.17
C MET A 321 -9.62 7.07 -0.53
N ALA A 322 -9.65 7.49 -1.80
CA ALA A 322 -9.12 8.78 -2.23
C ALA A 322 -9.87 9.95 -1.58
N MET A 323 -11.20 9.86 -1.44
CA MET A 323 -11.97 10.86 -0.71
C MET A 323 -11.63 10.87 0.79
N ALA A 324 -11.36 9.71 1.38
CA ALA A 324 -10.93 9.59 2.77
C ALA A 324 -9.58 10.28 2.99
N MET A 325 -8.60 10.06 2.10
CA MET A 325 -7.30 10.73 2.17
C MET A 325 -7.38 12.23 1.87
N TYR A 326 -8.25 12.63 0.94
CA TYR A 326 -8.56 14.04 0.72
C TYR A 326 -9.01 14.72 2.02
N TYR A 327 -9.94 14.11 2.76
CA TYR A 327 -10.39 14.65 4.05
C TYR A 327 -9.34 14.54 5.16
N LEU A 328 -8.47 13.52 5.13
CA LEU A 328 -7.31 13.43 6.01
C LEU A 328 -6.38 14.64 5.84
N VAL A 329 -6.07 15.04 4.59
CA VAL A 329 -5.25 16.24 4.32
C VAL A 329 -5.92 17.50 4.84
N LEU A 330 -7.24 17.59 4.75
CA LEU A 330 -8.02 18.69 5.33
C LEU A 330 -8.13 18.62 6.86
N SER A 331 -7.56 17.60 7.49
CA SER A 331 -7.68 17.33 8.93
C SER A 331 -9.13 17.16 9.40
N ASP A 332 -10.02 16.77 8.50
CA ASP A 332 -11.41 16.43 8.80
C ASP A 332 -11.54 14.92 9.02
N PHE A 333 -11.09 14.47 10.19
CA PHE A 333 -11.00 13.05 10.52
C PHE A 333 -12.36 12.36 10.58
N ASP A 334 -13.43 13.08 10.92
CA ASP A 334 -14.78 12.53 10.96
C ASP A 334 -15.22 12.10 9.57
N ARG A 335 -15.11 13.00 8.57
CA ARG A 335 -15.43 12.66 7.17
C ARG A 335 -14.43 11.67 6.59
N ALA A 336 -13.14 11.79 6.92
CA ALA A 336 -12.14 10.83 6.46
C ALA A 336 -12.49 9.40 6.90
N LYS A 337 -12.83 9.20 8.18
CA LYS A 337 -13.24 7.89 8.70
C LYS A 337 -14.57 7.42 8.10
N GLU A 338 -15.54 8.32 7.89
CA GLU A 338 -16.80 7.97 7.21
C GLU A 338 -16.56 7.38 5.83
N PHE A 339 -15.73 8.02 4.99
CA PHE A 339 -15.42 7.52 3.66
C PHE A 339 -14.59 6.24 3.68
N ALA A 340 -13.61 6.11 4.58
CA ALA A 340 -12.86 4.87 4.73
C ALA A 340 -13.78 3.70 5.19
N GLN A 341 -14.76 3.97 6.05
CA GLN A 341 -15.75 2.96 6.46
C GLN A 341 -16.66 2.55 5.31
N GLN A 342 -17.09 3.49 4.46
CA GLN A 342 -17.84 3.15 3.24
C GLN A 342 -17.01 2.25 2.30
N ALA A 343 -15.70 2.47 2.23
CA ALA A 343 -14.79 1.62 1.48
C ALA A 343 -14.70 0.19 2.08
N VAL A 344 -14.63 0.07 3.41
CA VAL A 344 -14.69 -1.22 4.13
C VAL A 344 -16.01 -1.94 3.88
N GLU A 345 -17.14 -1.24 3.98
CA GLU A 345 -18.48 -1.80 3.74
C GLU A 345 -18.66 -2.28 2.29
N ALA A 346 -18.04 -1.59 1.33
CA ALA A 346 -18.08 -1.95 -0.09
C ALA A 346 -17.27 -3.22 -0.40
N ARG A 347 -16.07 -3.36 0.16
CA ARG A 347 -15.20 -4.54 -0.03
C ARG A 347 -14.57 -4.99 1.30
N PRO A 348 -15.36 -5.67 2.14
CA PRO A 348 -14.87 -6.25 3.39
C PRO A 348 -14.07 -7.54 3.13
N ASP A 349 -13.58 -7.78 1.89
CA ASP A 349 -12.75 -8.90 1.45
C ASP A 349 -11.29 -8.51 1.14
N ILE A 350 -10.99 -7.22 0.88
CA ILE A 350 -9.63 -6.71 0.55
C ILE A 350 -9.01 -5.78 1.63
N ASP A 351 -7.70 -5.85 1.86
CA ASP A 351 -7.06 -5.28 3.05
C ASP A 351 -6.98 -3.74 3.04
N GLU A 352 -6.82 -3.15 1.86
CA GLU A 352 -6.56 -1.74 1.59
C GLU A 352 -7.52 -0.76 2.32
N PRO A 353 -8.86 -0.94 2.32
CA PRO A 353 -9.76 -0.04 3.03
C PRO A 353 -9.61 -0.08 4.56
N TYR A 354 -9.22 -1.22 5.14
CA TYR A 354 -8.91 -1.30 6.58
C TYR A 354 -7.63 -0.51 6.90
N ASP A 355 -6.63 -0.64 6.03
CA ASP A 355 -5.35 0.03 6.17
C ASP A 355 -5.50 1.56 6.04
N ALA A 356 -6.37 2.02 5.13
CA ALA A 356 -6.76 3.43 5.03
C ALA A 356 -7.42 3.94 6.32
N LEU A 357 -8.38 3.19 6.88
CA LEU A 357 -9.06 3.56 8.12
C LEU A 357 -8.11 3.63 9.32
N VAL A 358 -7.25 2.61 9.48
CA VAL A 358 -6.19 2.58 10.50
C VAL A 358 -5.23 3.75 10.34
N THR A 359 -4.85 4.09 9.10
CA THR A 359 -3.99 5.25 8.82
C THR A 359 -4.65 6.53 9.31
N ILE A 360 -5.92 6.77 8.98
CA ILE A 360 -6.64 7.97 9.39
C ILE A 360 -6.71 8.08 10.92
N ILE A 361 -7.05 6.99 11.61
CA ILE A 361 -7.09 6.94 13.07
C ILE A 361 -5.71 7.30 13.63
N ASN A 362 -4.66 6.66 13.15
CA ASN A 362 -3.30 6.91 13.64
C ASN A 362 -2.89 8.38 13.42
N PHE A 363 -3.22 8.98 12.28
CA PHE A 363 -2.95 10.39 12.01
C PHE A 363 -3.76 11.31 12.94
N GLN A 364 -5.04 11.03 13.17
CA GLN A 364 -5.89 11.80 14.09
C GLN A 364 -5.25 11.85 15.48
N TRP A 365 -4.96 10.67 16.04
CA TRP A 365 -4.46 10.54 17.40
C TRP A 365 -3.01 10.97 17.56
N LEU A 366 -2.21 10.91 16.49
CA LEU A 366 -0.83 11.39 16.54
C LEU A 366 -0.73 12.91 16.45
N LEU A 367 -1.56 13.55 15.62
CA LEU A 367 -1.38 14.96 15.28
C LEU A 367 -2.29 15.91 16.08
N PHE A 368 -3.45 15.44 16.56
CA PHE A 368 -4.48 16.33 17.12
C PHE A 368 -4.96 15.95 18.52
N GLU A 369 -4.66 14.75 19.00
CA GLU A 369 -5.07 14.27 20.32
C GLU A 369 -3.84 13.89 21.17
N ASP A 370 -3.89 14.08 22.49
CA ASP A 370 -2.77 13.78 23.42
C ASP A 370 -2.91 12.39 24.07
N ASP A 371 -3.79 11.51 23.55
CA ASP A 371 -4.05 10.15 24.05
C ASP A 371 -3.71 9.10 22.98
N ARG A 372 -2.43 8.78 22.87
CA ARG A 372 -1.91 7.78 21.91
C ARG A 372 -2.50 6.39 22.12
N ASP A 373 -2.80 6.03 23.38
CA ASP A 373 -3.35 4.72 23.69
C ASP A 373 -4.79 4.59 23.16
N ALA A 374 -5.54 5.68 23.10
CA ALA A 374 -6.87 5.68 22.50
C ALA A 374 -6.83 5.40 20.99
N GLY A 375 -5.85 5.97 20.27
CA GLY A 375 -5.66 5.67 18.84
C GLY A 375 -5.29 4.22 18.58
N ILE A 376 -4.40 3.66 19.39
CA ILE A 376 -4.07 2.22 19.30
C ILE A 376 -5.32 1.38 19.56
N ARG A 377 -6.12 1.68 20.60
CA ARG A 377 -7.36 0.96 20.90
C ARG A 377 -8.39 1.05 19.76
N GLU A 378 -8.54 2.21 19.14
CA GLU A 378 -9.47 2.40 18.01
C GLU A 378 -8.99 1.62 16.78
N SER A 379 -7.72 1.72 16.41
CA SER A 379 -7.13 0.94 15.30
C SER A 379 -7.25 -0.57 15.52
N CYS A 380 -7.13 -1.03 16.77
CA CYS A 380 -7.28 -2.44 17.09
C CYS A 380 -8.70 -2.96 16.86
N LYS A 381 -9.74 -2.17 17.17
CA LYS A 381 -11.13 -2.57 16.86
C LYS A 381 -11.34 -2.80 15.36
N VAL A 382 -10.77 -1.93 14.53
CA VAL A 382 -10.80 -2.10 13.07
C VAL A 382 -10.14 -3.40 12.64
N LEU A 383 -8.98 -3.72 13.24
CA LEU A 383 -8.26 -4.97 12.95
C LEU A 383 -8.96 -6.22 13.52
N GLU A 384 -9.73 -6.10 14.60
CA GLU A 384 -10.59 -7.18 15.10
C GLU A 384 -11.72 -7.48 14.12
N GLU A 385 -12.37 -6.45 13.56
CA GLU A 385 -13.37 -6.61 12.50
C GLU A 385 -12.76 -7.24 11.24
N LYS A 386 -11.53 -6.83 10.86
CA LYS A 386 -10.76 -7.45 9.78
C LYS A 386 -10.51 -8.92 10.08
N ARG A 387 -10.08 -9.26 11.30
CA ARG A 387 -9.78 -10.63 11.77
C ARG A 387 -10.98 -11.57 11.69
N GLU A 388 -12.18 -11.07 11.98
CA GLU A 388 -13.40 -11.88 11.91
C GLU A 388 -13.76 -12.26 10.47
N ASN A 389 -13.42 -11.40 9.51
CA ASN A 389 -13.81 -11.56 8.10
C ASN A 389 -12.66 -12.01 7.18
N LYS A 390 -11.39 -11.91 7.63
CA LYS A 390 -10.17 -12.13 6.84
C LYS A 390 -9.00 -12.64 7.67
N LYS A 391 -7.86 -12.84 6.98
CA LYS A 391 -6.56 -13.07 7.61
C LYS A 391 -5.85 -11.75 7.86
N LEU A 392 -5.16 -11.68 9.01
CA LEU A 392 -4.32 -10.54 9.38
C LEU A 392 -2.89 -10.72 8.90
N GLN A 393 -2.23 -9.62 8.58
CA GLN A 393 -0.80 -9.58 8.30
C GLN A 393 0.02 -9.38 9.58
N PHE A 394 1.35 -9.39 9.45
CA PHE A 394 2.27 -9.28 10.58
C PHE A 394 2.06 -7.99 11.40
N ILE A 395 2.03 -6.84 10.72
CA ILE A 395 1.91 -5.53 11.36
C ILE A 395 0.55 -5.41 12.08
N ASP A 396 -0.53 -5.88 11.44
CA ASP A 396 -1.88 -5.89 12.03
C ASP A 396 -1.92 -6.65 13.37
N ARG A 397 -1.32 -7.85 13.39
CA ARG A 397 -1.30 -8.67 14.62
C ARG A 397 -0.50 -8.02 15.74
N LEU A 398 0.60 -7.34 15.40
CA LEU A 398 1.39 -6.62 16.39
C LEU A 398 0.64 -5.45 17.00
N MET A 399 -0.12 -4.71 16.17
CA MET A 399 -0.99 -3.65 16.66
C MET A 399 -2.00 -4.18 17.68
N LEU A 400 -2.61 -5.34 17.43
CA LEU A 400 -3.54 -6.00 18.37
C LEU A 400 -2.90 -6.43 19.70
N ILE A 401 -1.61 -6.81 19.70
CA ILE A 401 -0.93 -7.30 20.92
C ILE A 401 -0.79 -6.20 21.98
N HIS A 402 -0.57 -4.95 21.57
CA HIS A 402 -0.35 -3.83 22.51
C HIS A 402 -1.53 -3.58 23.50
N PRO A 403 -2.78 -3.38 23.04
CA PRO A 403 -3.90 -3.18 23.96
C PRO A 403 -4.18 -4.44 24.81
N LEU A 404 -3.97 -5.64 24.28
CA LEU A 404 -4.13 -6.87 25.07
C LEU A 404 -3.17 -6.88 26.28
N ILE A 405 -1.94 -6.40 26.11
CA ILE A 405 -0.99 -6.24 27.22
C ILE A 405 -1.47 -5.17 28.22
N GLN A 406 -2.01 -4.04 27.74
CA GLN A 406 -2.53 -2.96 28.60
C GLN A 406 -3.74 -3.42 29.42
N GLU A 407 -4.66 -4.17 28.81
CA GLU A 407 -5.82 -4.76 29.45
C GLU A 407 -5.48 -5.98 30.33
N LYS A 408 -4.19 -6.34 30.38
CA LYS A 408 -3.64 -7.52 31.09
C LYS A 408 -4.20 -8.85 30.57
N ASN A 409 -4.71 -8.86 29.34
CA ASN A 409 -5.10 -10.05 28.61
C ASN A 409 -3.86 -10.72 27.98
N TYR A 410 -2.93 -11.12 28.84
CA TYR A 410 -1.63 -11.62 28.41
C TYR A 410 -1.70 -12.97 27.68
N GLU A 411 -2.70 -13.79 27.98
CA GLU A 411 -2.87 -15.09 27.32
C GLU A 411 -3.31 -14.93 25.85
N GLU A 412 -4.18 -13.96 25.55
CA GLU A 412 -4.54 -13.66 24.16
C GLU A 412 -3.36 -13.04 23.40
N ALA A 413 -2.59 -12.16 24.04
CA ALA A 413 -1.37 -11.61 23.47
C ALA A 413 -0.32 -12.71 23.13
N LEU A 414 -0.13 -13.69 24.03
CA LEU A 414 0.73 -14.86 23.76
C LEU A 414 0.20 -15.71 22.60
N SER A 415 -1.12 -15.88 22.51
CA SER A 415 -1.76 -16.59 21.40
C SER A 415 -1.51 -15.89 20.06
N GLU A 416 -1.65 -14.56 19.98
CA GLU A 416 -1.35 -13.81 18.76
C GLU A 416 0.14 -13.88 18.38
N LEU A 417 1.06 -13.82 19.36
CA LEU A 417 2.49 -14.06 19.10
C LEU A 417 2.74 -15.48 18.55
N GLY A 418 2.02 -16.49 19.04
CA GLY A 418 2.08 -17.85 18.50
C GLY A 418 1.63 -17.96 17.05
N LYS A 419 0.62 -17.17 16.65
CA LYS A 419 0.23 -17.08 15.23
C LYS A 419 1.31 -16.39 14.41
N ILE A 420 1.91 -15.32 14.90
CA ILE A 420 3.01 -14.63 14.21
C ILE A 420 4.18 -15.59 13.93
N GLU A 421 4.61 -16.36 14.91
CA GLU A 421 5.74 -17.29 14.74
C GLU A 421 5.49 -18.41 13.72
N ASN A 422 4.21 -18.78 13.54
CA ASN A 422 3.81 -19.80 12.59
C ASN A 422 3.59 -19.21 11.19
N ASP A 423 2.93 -18.06 11.11
CA ASP A 423 2.51 -17.41 9.87
C ASP A 423 3.67 -16.62 9.21
N PHE A 424 4.62 -16.11 10.01
CA PHE A 424 5.76 -15.27 9.58
C PHE A 424 7.09 -15.82 10.15
N PRO A 425 7.63 -16.93 9.62
CA PRO A 425 8.83 -17.58 10.16
C PRO A 425 10.07 -16.68 10.20
N GLU A 426 10.19 -15.73 9.29
CA GLU A 426 11.24 -14.71 9.25
C GLU A 426 11.16 -13.70 10.39
N LYS A 427 9.99 -13.56 11.02
CA LYS A 427 9.75 -12.70 12.19
C LYS A 427 9.77 -13.48 13.51
N LYS A 428 10.17 -14.76 13.47
CA LYS A 428 10.20 -15.64 14.64
C LYS A 428 11.09 -15.12 15.76
N ILE A 429 12.31 -14.66 15.46
CA ILE A 429 13.23 -14.17 16.50
C ILE A 429 12.66 -12.92 17.22
N PRO A 430 12.24 -11.86 16.49
CA PRO A 430 11.54 -10.73 17.11
C PRO A 430 10.32 -11.17 17.92
N SER A 431 9.48 -12.07 17.39
CA SER A 431 8.28 -12.54 18.09
C SER A 431 8.60 -13.30 19.37
N LEU A 432 9.64 -14.16 19.35
CA LEU A 432 10.13 -14.86 20.54
C LEU A 432 10.71 -13.90 21.58
N LEU A 433 11.38 -12.83 21.15
CA LEU A 433 11.89 -11.79 22.05
C LEU A 433 10.73 -11.09 22.78
N PHE A 434 9.70 -10.67 22.04
CA PHE A 434 8.46 -10.12 22.61
C PHE A 434 7.78 -11.09 23.57
N ARG A 435 7.67 -12.37 23.18
CA ARG A 435 7.12 -13.43 24.04
C ARG A 435 7.92 -13.58 25.32
N GLY A 436 9.26 -13.63 25.23
CA GLY A 436 10.15 -13.72 26.38
C GLY A 436 9.88 -12.60 27.37
N GLY A 437 9.90 -11.34 26.92
CA GLY A 437 9.57 -10.18 27.74
C GLY A 437 8.16 -10.24 28.36
N LEU A 438 7.16 -10.68 27.60
CA LEU A 438 5.78 -10.82 28.08
C LEU A 438 5.65 -11.89 29.18
N LEU A 439 6.29 -13.05 29.00
CA LEU A 439 6.32 -14.11 30.01
C LEU A 439 6.97 -13.64 31.32
N LEU A 440 8.03 -12.83 31.24
CA LEU A 440 8.64 -12.21 32.43
C LEU A 440 7.66 -11.27 33.14
N ARG A 441 6.91 -10.43 32.39
CA ARG A 441 5.88 -9.55 32.95
C ARG A 441 4.73 -10.32 33.62
N MET A 442 4.41 -11.51 33.12
CA MET A 442 3.43 -12.42 33.73
C MET A 442 3.97 -13.16 34.96
N GLY A 443 5.27 -13.04 35.28
CA GLY A 443 5.92 -13.82 36.33
C GLY A 443 6.23 -15.27 35.95
N LYS A 444 6.01 -15.66 34.68
CA LYS A 444 6.37 -16.98 34.12
C LYS A 444 7.86 -17.00 33.76
N VAL A 445 8.71 -16.78 34.76
CA VAL A 445 10.15 -16.50 34.56
C VAL A 445 10.90 -17.67 33.91
N ASP A 446 10.57 -18.90 34.28
CA ASP A 446 11.24 -20.09 33.72
C ASP A 446 10.91 -20.32 32.24
N GLU A 447 9.68 -20.03 31.82
CA GLU A 447 9.27 -20.08 30.42
C GLU A 447 9.96 -18.96 29.63
N GLY A 448 9.98 -17.73 30.16
CA GLY A 448 10.68 -16.60 29.54
C GLY A 448 12.18 -16.87 29.36
N LEU A 449 12.85 -17.43 30.37
CA LEU A 449 14.24 -17.87 30.26
C LEU A 449 14.43 -18.93 29.17
N THR A 450 13.52 -19.89 29.06
CA THR A 450 13.60 -20.93 28.02
C THR A 450 13.53 -20.28 26.63
N THR A 451 12.56 -19.40 26.40
CA THR A 451 12.38 -18.66 25.15
C THR A 451 13.61 -17.80 24.82
N LEU A 452 14.10 -17.00 25.76
CA LEU A 452 15.25 -16.10 25.53
C LEU A 452 16.56 -16.88 25.29
N ASN A 453 16.73 -18.05 25.93
CA ASN A 453 17.88 -18.92 25.70
C ASN A 453 17.83 -19.63 24.34
N GLU A 454 16.68 -19.70 23.68
CA GLU A 454 16.61 -20.14 22.28
C GLU A 454 17.18 -19.07 21.35
N ILE A 455 16.84 -17.80 21.60
CA ILE A 455 17.27 -16.67 20.77
C ILE A 455 18.78 -16.44 20.87
N ILE A 456 19.33 -16.43 22.10
CA ILE A 456 20.75 -16.12 22.32
C ILE A 456 21.72 -17.12 21.64
N LYS A 457 21.24 -18.33 21.29
CA LYS A 457 22.04 -19.32 20.56
C LYS A 457 22.27 -18.92 19.11
N SER A 458 21.29 -18.26 18.48
CA SER A 458 21.40 -17.74 17.12
C SER A 458 21.93 -16.32 17.09
N GLU A 459 21.58 -15.50 18.07
CA GLU A 459 21.97 -14.08 18.15
C GLU A 459 22.71 -13.79 19.46
N PRO A 460 23.99 -14.18 19.57
CA PRO A 460 24.75 -14.07 20.81
C PRO A 460 25.09 -12.63 21.21
N ASN A 461 24.89 -11.65 20.31
CA ASN A 461 25.17 -10.24 20.55
C ASN A 461 23.89 -9.39 20.55
N ASN A 462 22.71 -9.99 20.71
CA ASN A 462 21.45 -9.24 20.76
C ASN A 462 21.28 -8.56 22.12
N VAL A 463 21.25 -7.22 22.12
CA VAL A 463 21.17 -6.37 23.32
C VAL A 463 19.90 -6.63 24.12
N ASP A 464 18.75 -6.69 23.44
CA ASP A 464 17.45 -6.88 24.07
C ASP A 464 17.33 -8.26 24.74
N VAL A 465 17.93 -9.29 24.14
CA VAL A 465 17.99 -10.64 24.72
C VAL A 465 18.84 -10.64 25.99
N HIS A 466 20.00 -9.99 25.97
CA HIS A 466 20.85 -9.84 27.15
C HIS A 466 20.17 -9.05 28.28
N TYR A 467 19.48 -7.96 27.95
CA TYR A 467 18.69 -7.20 28.92
C TYR A 467 17.59 -8.07 29.56
N ASN A 468 16.78 -8.75 28.74
CA ASN A 468 15.67 -9.57 29.23
C ASN A 468 16.15 -10.79 30.02
N LEU A 469 17.27 -11.44 29.65
CA LEU A 469 17.89 -12.50 30.45
C LEU A 469 18.40 -11.95 31.79
N GLY A 470 19.03 -10.77 31.77
CA GLY A 470 19.46 -10.06 32.97
C GLY A 470 18.32 -9.81 33.94
N LEU A 471 17.20 -9.27 33.43
CA LEU A 471 15.97 -9.06 34.19
C LEU A 471 15.41 -10.38 34.74
N ALA A 472 15.34 -11.43 33.92
CA ALA A 472 14.83 -12.72 34.33
C ALA A 472 15.64 -13.33 35.49
N TYR A 473 16.97 -13.32 35.40
CA TYR A 473 17.85 -13.83 36.46
C TYR A 473 17.83 -12.96 37.71
N PHE A 474 17.67 -11.65 37.56
CA PHE A 474 17.46 -10.75 38.70
C PHE A 474 16.19 -11.11 39.46
N VAL A 475 15.08 -11.35 38.76
CA VAL A 475 13.81 -11.78 39.38
C VAL A 475 13.95 -13.16 40.06
N LYS A 476 14.79 -14.07 39.55
CA LYS A 476 15.11 -15.35 40.23
C LYS A 476 16.08 -15.22 41.41
N GLY A 477 16.62 -14.03 41.67
CA GLY A 477 17.63 -13.80 42.71
C GLY A 477 19.04 -14.31 42.35
N GLN A 478 19.28 -14.66 41.08
CA GLN A 478 20.58 -15.11 40.58
C GLN A 478 21.42 -13.91 40.14
N LEU A 479 21.78 -13.06 41.12
CA LEU A 479 22.36 -11.74 40.89
C LEU A 479 23.66 -11.76 40.08
N ASP A 480 24.52 -12.76 40.28
CA ASP A 480 25.78 -12.88 39.54
C ASP A 480 25.55 -13.11 38.03
N ILE A 481 24.58 -13.97 37.67
CA ILE A 481 24.23 -14.28 36.28
C ILE A 481 23.49 -13.09 35.65
N ALA A 482 22.61 -12.44 36.42
CA ALA A 482 21.94 -11.22 35.98
C ALA A 482 22.96 -10.14 35.59
N LEU A 483 23.96 -9.90 36.44
CA LEU A 483 25.00 -8.92 36.21
C LEU A 483 25.87 -9.27 34.99
N GLU A 484 26.14 -10.55 34.74
CA GLU A 484 26.88 -11.00 33.56
C GLU A 484 26.16 -10.62 32.26
N HIS A 485 24.87 -10.94 32.14
CA HIS A 485 24.08 -10.59 30.96
C HIS A 485 23.90 -9.08 30.81
N LEU A 486 23.61 -8.35 31.89
CA LEU A 486 23.44 -6.90 31.82
C LEU A 486 24.75 -6.16 31.45
N LYS A 487 25.90 -6.69 31.87
CA LYS A 487 27.21 -6.15 31.44
C LYS A 487 27.44 -6.36 29.95
N GLN A 488 27.01 -7.48 29.38
CA GLN A 488 27.05 -7.69 27.93
C GLN A 488 26.13 -6.68 27.22
N ALA A 489 24.88 -6.50 27.70
CA ALA A 489 23.96 -5.50 27.15
C ALA A 489 24.56 -4.07 27.21
N SER A 490 25.16 -3.69 28.34
CA SER A 490 25.80 -2.37 28.50
C SER A 490 27.09 -2.21 27.68
N GLN A 491 27.83 -3.29 27.40
CA GLN A 491 28.97 -3.22 26.49
C GLN A 491 28.54 -3.00 25.04
N LEU A 492 27.42 -3.61 24.64
CA LEU A 492 26.86 -3.48 23.30
C LEU A 492 26.11 -2.16 23.11
N ASN A 493 25.43 -1.65 24.16
CA ASN A 493 24.79 -0.34 24.16
C ASN A 493 25.14 0.47 25.44
N PRO A 494 26.26 1.24 25.43
CA PRO A 494 26.76 1.92 26.62
C PRO A 494 25.91 3.08 27.16
N GLN A 495 24.91 3.55 26.39
CA GLN A 495 24.05 4.67 26.79
C GLN A 495 22.62 4.25 27.13
N ASP A 496 22.37 2.95 27.23
CA ASP A 496 21.05 2.44 27.62
C ASP A 496 20.77 2.69 29.11
N GLU A 497 19.96 3.71 29.40
CA GLU A 497 19.61 4.10 30.77
C GLU A 497 18.89 2.99 31.54
N GLU A 498 18.06 2.16 30.87
CA GLU A 498 17.32 1.07 31.52
C GLU A 498 18.28 -0.05 31.95
N VAL A 499 19.22 -0.43 31.06
CA VAL A 499 20.25 -1.42 31.39
C VAL A 499 21.09 -0.94 32.57
N ILE A 500 21.51 0.33 32.56
CA ILE A 500 22.31 0.92 33.65
C ILE A 500 21.52 0.94 34.97
N GLU A 501 20.24 1.34 34.94
CA GLU A 501 19.38 1.33 36.12
C GLU A 501 19.24 -0.09 36.69
N LEU A 502 19.03 -1.09 35.83
CA LEU A 502 18.88 -2.46 36.25
C LEU A 502 20.19 -3.04 36.82
N ILE A 503 21.35 -2.70 36.25
CA ILE A 503 22.66 -3.04 36.84
C ILE A 503 22.76 -2.48 38.26
N ASN A 504 22.45 -1.20 38.45
CA ASN A 504 22.51 -0.56 39.76
C ASN A 504 21.57 -1.25 40.77
N LYS A 505 20.37 -1.66 40.35
CA LYS A 505 19.43 -2.42 41.18
C LYS A 505 19.98 -3.80 41.57
N VAL A 506 20.59 -4.52 40.63
CA VAL A 506 21.22 -5.83 40.88
C VAL A 506 22.37 -5.69 41.87
N GLU A 507 23.25 -4.69 41.69
CA GLU A 507 24.38 -4.43 42.58
C GLU A 507 23.95 -4.00 43.98
N ALA A 508 22.89 -3.18 44.09
CA ALA A 508 22.34 -2.78 45.39
C ALA A 508 21.63 -3.93 46.14
N SER A 509 21.22 -4.98 45.43
CA SER A 509 20.55 -6.15 46.00
C SER A 509 21.52 -7.26 46.47
N ARG A 510 22.82 -7.06 46.23
CA ARG A 510 23.91 -7.97 46.58
C ARG A 510 24.47 -7.66 47.96
#